data_AF-A0A4Q2KXW6-F1
#
_entry.id   AF-A0A4Q2KXW6-F1
#
_cell.length_a   1.000
_cell.length_b   1.000
_cell.length_c   1.000
_cell.angle_alpha   90.00
_cell.angle_beta   90.00
_cell.angle_gamma   90.00
#
_symmetry.space_group_name_H-M   'P 1'
#
loop_
_entity.id
_entity.type
_entity.pdbx_description
1 polymer ?
#
loop_
_entity_poly.entity_id
_entity_poly.type
_entity_poly.pdbx_seq_one_letter_code
_entity_poly.pdbx_strand_id
1 'polypeptide(L)' 'MTIGEKLTLLRGNKSQKTVAESIGITVTALWNYENDYRVPKDEIKKKISIYYNKTVDEIFFTE' A
#
# COMPACT_ATOMS: atom_id res chain seq x y z
N MET A 1 -6.09 -6.23 -12.32
CA MET A 1 -5.26 -6.24 -11.10
C MET A 1 -5.90 -5.29 -10.12
N THR A 2 -6.21 -5.75 -8.91
CA THR A 2 -6.75 -4.88 -7.86
C THR A 2 -5.66 -4.02 -7.25
N ILE A 3 -6.06 -3.02 -6.45
CA ILE A 3 -5.10 -2.20 -5.70
C ILE A 3 -4.36 -3.07 -4.69
N GLY A 4 -5.08 -3.97 -4.02
CA GLY A 4 -4.52 -4.90 -3.05
C GLY A 4 -3.49 -5.86 -3.64
N GLU A 5 -3.77 -6.43 -4.81
CA GLU A 5 -2.79 -7.22 -5.57
C GLU A 5 -1.54 -6.41 -5.89
N LYS A 6 -1.70 -5.15 -6.33
CA LYS A 6 -0.59 -4.26 -6.66
C LYS A 6 0.28 -3.93 -5.44
N LEU A 7 -0.35 -3.67 -4.29
CA LEU A 7 0.36 -3.44 -3.03
C LEU A 7 1.11 -4.70 -2.58
N THR A 8 0.52 -5.88 -2.76
CA THR A 8 1.15 -7.17 -2.46
C THR A 8 2.38 -7.40 -3.35
N LEU A 9 2.28 -7.07 -4.65
CA LEU A 9 3.40 -7.14 -5.59
C LEU A 9 4.51 -6.15 -5.23
N LEU A 10 4.16 -4.91 -4.87
CA LEU A 10 5.13 -3.89 -4.44
C LEU A 10 5.85 -4.27 -3.15
N ARG A 11 5.14 -4.92 -2.21
CA ARG A 11 5.74 -5.46 -0.99
C ARG A 11 6.74 -6.58 -1.28
N GLY A 12 6.45 -7.43 -2.26
CA GLY A 12 7.27 -8.58 -2.63
C GLY A 12 7.53 -9.49 -1.42
N ASN A 13 8.81 -9.78 -1.15
CA ASN A 13 9.21 -10.68 -0.06
C ASN A 13 9.26 -10.00 1.32
N LYS A 14 8.96 -8.71 1.43
CA LYS A 14 8.96 -8.01 2.73
C LYS A 14 7.75 -8.43 3.56
N SER A 15 7.92 -8.50 4.87
CA SER A 15 6.80 -8.75 5.77
C SER A 15 5.86 -7.54 5.82
N GLN A 16 4.56 -7.78 6.01
CA GLN A 16 3.58 -6.70 6.19
C GLN A 16 3.94 -5.80 7.37
N LYS A 17 4.51 -6.39 8.43
CA LYS A 17 4.96 -5.65 9.62
C LYS A 17 6.03 -4.61 9.26
N THR A 18 7.10 -5.03 8.58
CA THR A 18 8.22 -4.15 8.19
C THR A 18 7.74 -3.00 7.30
N VAL A 19 6.86 -3.29 6.34
CA VAL A 19 6.32 -2.28 5.44
C VAL A 19 5.41 -1.31 6.18
N ALA A 20 4.51 -1.82 7.03
CA ALA A 20 3.60 -0.98 7.82
C ALA A 20 4.36 -0.04 8.76
N GLU A 21 5.39 -0.54 9.45
CA GLU A 21 6.27 0.26 10.32
C GLU A 21 7.00 1.35 9.52
N SER A 22 7.52 1.03 8.33
CA SER A 22 8.23 1.98 7.47
C SER A 22 7.33 3.11 6.94
N ILE A 23 6.06 2.80 6.67
CA ILE A 23 5.06 3.76 6.20
C ILE A 23 4.45 4.54 7.37
N GLY A 24 4.55 4.02 8.60
CA GLY A 24 3.92 4.59 9.79
C GLY A 24 2.41 4.32 9.84
N ILE A 25 2.00 3.10 9.48
CA ILE A 25 0.63 2.59 9.60
C ILE A 25 0.61 1.29 10.41
N THR A 26 -0.58 0.83 10.80
CA THR A 26 -0.71 -0.45 11.49
C THR A 26 -0.60 -1.61 10.50
N VAL A 27 -0.11 -2.77 10.97
CA VAL A 27 -0.02 -3.98 10.14
C VAL A 27 -1.39 -4.38 9.59
N THR A 28 -2.44 -4.27 10.41
CA THR A 28 -3.83 -4.52 10.01
C THR A 28 -4.30 -3.54 8.93
N ALA A 29 -3.87 -2.28 8.96
CA ALA A 29 -4.21 -1.32 7.90
C ALA A 29 -3.61 -1.77 6.57
N LEU A 30 -2.32 -2.13 6.54
CA LEU A 30 -1.69 -2.65 5.33
C LEU A 30 -2.36 -3.93 4.85
N TRP A 31 -2.67 -4.87 5.75
CA TRP A 31 -3.39 -6.10 5.41
C TRP A 31 -4.76 -5.82 4.78
N ASN A 32 -5.53 -4.87 5.33
CA ASN A 32 -6.81 -4.47 4.77
C ASN A 32 -6.67 -3.87 3.37
N TYR A 33 -5.58 -3.15 3.11
CA TYR A 33 -5.31 -2.55 1.80
C TYR A 33 -4.88 -3.60 0.78
N GLU A 34 -4.01 -4.53 1.18
CA GLU A 34 -3.54 -5.65 0.34
C GLU A 34 -4.65 -6.65 -0.03
N ASN A 35 -5.72 -6.73 0.77
CA ASN A 35 -6.87 -7.61 0.53
C ASN A 35 -8.11 -6.86 0.02
N ASP A 36 -7.97 -5.59 -0.39
CA ASP A 36 -9.06 -4.73 -0.89
C ASP A 36 -10.25 -4.53 0.07
N TYR A 37 -10.12 -4.89 1.36
CA TYR A 37 -11.16 -4.66 2.38
C TYR A 37 -11.39 -3.17 2.65
N ARG A 38 -10.35 -2.34 2.46
CA ARG A 38 -10.41 -0.89 2.69
C ARG A 38 -9.52 -0.15 1.70
N VAL A 39 -9.96 1.03 1.30
CA VAL A 39 -9.12 1.96 0.53
C VAL A 39 -8.38 2.92 1.48
N PRO A 40 -7.07 3.15 1.31
CA PRO A 40 -6.33 4.11 2.14
C PRO A 40 -6.84 5.54 1.93
N LYS A 41 -6.79 6.37 2.98
CA LYS A 41 -7.01 7.82 2.85
C LYS A 41 -5.88 8.45 2.03
N ASP A 42 -6.10 9.63 1.44
CA ASP A 42 -5.12 10.28 0.57
C ASP A 42 -3.77 10.55 1.25
N GLU A 43 -3.75 10.87 2.54
CA GLU A 43 -2.52 10.97 3.32
C GLU A 43 -1.72 9.67 3.34
N ILE A 44 -2.42 8.54 3.50
CA ILE A 44 -1.79 7.21 3.51
C ILE A 44 -1.36 6.81 2.11
N LYS A 45 -2.16 7.12 1.08
CA LYS A 45 -1.77 6.91 -0.32
C LYS A 45 -0.46 7.63 -0.64
N LYS A 46 -0.31 8.89 -0.21
CA LYS A 46 0.95 9.65 -0.35
C LYS A 46 2.11 8.99 0.40
N LYS A 47 1.92 8.50 1.62
CA LYS A 47 2.98 7.80 2.37
C LYS A 47 3.40 6.50 1.68
N ILE A 48 2.44 5.72 1.19
CA ILE A 48 2.69 4.49 0.43
C ILE A 48 3.45 4.80 -0.86
N SER A 49 3.04 5.85 -1.58
CA SER A 49 3.67 6.24 -2.84
C SER A 49 5.12 6.70 -2.64
N ILE A 50 5.38 7.50 -1.59
CA ILE A 50 6.74 7.89 -1.18
C ILE A 50 7.58 6.65 -0.82
N TYR A 51 7.04 5.73 -0.02
CA TYR A 51 7.77 4.52 0.39
C TYR A 51 8.18 3.63 -0.79
N TYR A 52 7.31 3.47 -1.78
CA TYR A 52 7.59 2.68 -2.98
C TYR A 52 8.24 3.48 -4.12
N ASN A 53 8.54 4.77 -3.90
CA ASN A 53 9.07 5.69 -4.90
C ASN A 53 8.27 5.67 -6.21
N LYS A 54 6.94 5.74 -6.06
CA LYS A 54 5.96 5.76 -7.15
C LYS A 54 4.97 6.90 -6.96
N THR A 55 4.23 7.25 -8.00
CA THR A 55 3.14 8.21 -7.85
C THR A 55 1.90 7.55 -7.23
N VAL A 56 1.02 8.35 -6.63
CA VAL A 56 -0.27 7.86 -6.13
C VAL A 56 -1.07 7.25 -7.27
N ASP A 57 -1.01 7.85 -8.45
CA ASP A 57 -1.70 7.40 -9.65
C ASP A 57 -1.19 6.03 -10.08
N GLU A 58 0.14 5.86 -10.17
CA GLU A 58 0.74 4.56 -10.48
C GLU A 58 0.32 3.44 -9.53
N ILE A 59 -0.03 3.72 -8.27
CA ILE A 59 -0.41 2.68 -7.31
C ILE A 59 -1.93 2.49 -7.25
N PHE A 60 -2.69 3.57 -7.23
CA PHE A 60 -4.12 3.57 -6.88
C PHE A 60 -5.06 3.88 -8.04
N PHE A 61 -4.54 4.33 -9.18
CA PHE A 61 -5.34 4.65 -10.36
C PHE A 61 -4.82 3.84 -11.55
N THR A 62 -5.62 2.89 -11.99
CA THR A 62 -5.49 2.26 -13.29
C THR A 62 -6.58 2.83 -14.16
N GLU A 63 -6.20 3.62 -15.17
CA GLU A 63 -7.06 3.82 -16.34
C GLU A 63 -7.31 2.49 -17.06
#